data_AF-A0A8J2KFI2-F1
#
_entry.id   AF-A0A8J2KFI2-F1
#
_cell.length_a   1.000
_cell.length_b   1.000
_cell.length_c   1.000
_cell.angle_alpha   90.00
_cell.angle_beta   90.00
_cell.angle_gamma   90.00
#
_symmetry.space_group_name_H-M   'P 1'
#
loop_
_entity.id
_entity.type
_entity.pdbx_description
1 polymer ?
#
loop_
_entity_poly.entity_id
_entity_poly.type
_entity_poly.pdbx_seq_one_letter_code
_entity_poly.pdbx_strand_id
1 'polypeptide(L)'
;SERGPAYLLDQDVLLVTLNYRVGVIGFLSTGDDVIPGNNGLKDQSLALKWVYENVEGFGGDPKRITLMGHSSGAASAHFHMMSDMSKKYINNAISLSGNGFNFWAFFPNYHAESQTQKFAKLVNCPLESRAFLSCLTQMDPVSIVRAQREMAVWKASNQLPIIYASAFIFVPVIEANKTGSFIVETPEEAYRHGHVKEIPWITTMTQDEGNFAGA
;
A
#
# COMPACT_ATOMS: atom_id res chain seq x y z
N SER A 1 4.53 13.39 -20.93
CA SER A 1 4.66 13.32 -19.47
C SER A 1 5.98 12.63 -19.15
N GLU A 2 6.74 13.08 -18.15
CA GLU A 2 8.09 12.59 -17.79
C GLU A 2 8.14 11.15 -17.21
N ARG A 3 7.11 10.34 -17.48
CA ARG A 3 7.01 8.91 -17.13
C ARG A 3 6.56 8.11 -18.34
N GLY A 4 7.01 8.51 -19.53
CA GLY A 4 6.70 7.81 -20.76
C GLY A 4 7.35 6.43 -20.77
N PRO A 5 6.70 5.41 -21.34
CA PRO A 5 7.19 4.04 -21.31
C PRO A 5 8.40 3.80 -22.24
N ALA A 6 8.83 4.83 -22.98
CA ALA A 6 9.77 4.75 -24.10
C ALA A 6 11.03 3.91 -23.82
N TYR A 7 11.77 4.20 -22.75
CA TYR A 7 13.01 3.48 -22.44
C TYR A 7 12.81 1.99 -22.13
N LEU A 8 11.66 1.62 -21.57
CA LEU A 8 11.33 0.22 -21.31
C LEU A 8 10.78 -0.46 -22.58
N LEU A 9 10.06 0.27 -23.43
CA LEU A 9 9.52 -0.25 -24.69
C LEU A 9 10.59 -0.44 -25.78
N ASP A 10 11.79 0.10 -25.60
CA ASP A 10 12.97 -0.24 -26.41
C ASP A 10 13.51 -1.67 -26.12
N GLN A 11 12.99 -2.32 -25.08
CA GLN A 11 13.32 -3.70 -24.72
C GLN A 11 12.16 -4.64 -25.08
N ASP A 12 12.46 -5.94 -25.21
CA ASP A 12 11.45 -6.98 -25.47
C ASP A 12 10.67 -7.33 -24.18
N VAL A 13 9.85 -6.38 -23.73
CA VAL A 13 9.05 -6.47 -22.49
C VAL A 13 7.64 -5.94 -22.71
N LEU A 14 6.70 -6.47 -21.94
CA LEU A 14 5.38 -5.87 -21.77
C LEU A 14 5.36 -5.05 -20.50
N LEU A 15 5.15 -3.74 -20.65
CA LEU A 15 4.96 -2.84 -19.51
C LEU A 15 3.48 -2.74 -19.16
N VAL A 16 3.15 -3.12 -17.92
CA VAL A 16 1.82 -2.91 -17.34
C VAL A 16 1.93 -1.90 -16.20
N THR A 17 1.16 -0.83 -16.28
CA THR A 17 0.99 0.14 -15.19
C THR A 17 -0.45 0.11 -14.72
N LEU A 18 -0.67 0.24 -13.42
CA LEU A 18 -2.00 0.19 -12.81
C LEU A 18 -2.19 1.34 -11.82
N ASN A 19 -3.44 1.77 -11.68
CA ASN A 19 -3.88 2.62 -10.59
C ASN A 19 -4.48 1.75 -9.48
N TYR A 20 -4.35 2.19 -8.24
CA TYR A 20 -4.96 1.55 -7.08
C TYR A 20 -5.44 2.65 -6.11
N ARG A 21 -6.38 2.33 -5.21
CA ARG A 21 -6.86 3.31 -4.23
C ARG A 21 -5.73 3.72 -3.28
N VAL A 22 -5.61 5.01 -3.03
CA VAL A 22 -4.60 5.61 -2.14
C VAL A 22 -5.24 6.39 -0.99
N GLY A 23 -4.44 6.72 0.03
CA GLY A 23 -4.89 7.49 1.19
C GLY A 23 -6.03 6.82 1.95
N VAL A 24 -6.94 7.62 2.48
CA VAL A 24 -8.11 7.20 3.26
C VAL A 24 -8.99 6.21 2.48
N ILE A 25 -9.13 6.40 1.18
CA ILE A 25 -9.97 5.52 0.34
C ILE A 25 -9.32 4.13 0.17
N GLY A 26 -7.98 4.08 0.17
CA GLY A 26 -7.21 2.85 -0.02
C GLY A 26 -6.80 2.13 1.26
N PHE A 27 -6.65 2.84 2.38
CA PHE A 27 -5.91 2.35 3.53
C PHE A 27 -6.54 2.70 4.89
N LEU A 28 -7.76 3.26 4.92
CA LEU A 28 -8.52 3.41 6.15
C LEU A 28 -8.76 2.04 6.80
N SER A 29 -8.57 1.94 8.12
CA SER A 29 -8.88 0.74 8.91
C SER A 29 -9.51 1.10 10.25
N THR A 30 -10.61 0.46 10.62
CA THR A 30 -11.29 0.62 11.92
C THR A 30 -10.72 -0.28 13.01
N GLY A 31 -9.68 -1.06 12.72
CA GLY A 31 -9.09 -2.03 13.66
C GLY A 31 -9.92 -3.32 13.81
N ASP A 32 -11.14 -3.34 13.28
CA ASP A 32 -12.04 -4.49 13.28
C ASP A 32 -12.36 -4.97 11.85
N ASP A 33 -13.35 -5.86 11.72
CA ASP A 33 -13.73 -6.46 10.44
C ASP A 33 -14.60 -5.58 9.55
N VAL A 34 -15.06 -4.42 10.04
CA VAL A 34 -15.96 -3.57 9.26
C VAL A 34 -15.18 -2.84 8.17
N ILE A 35 -14.03 -2.29 8.52
CA ILE A 35 -13.06 -1.70 7.59
C ILE A 35 -11.68 -2.27 7.97
N PRO A 36 -11.30 -3.48 7.48
CA PRO A 36 -10.05 -4.12 7.90
C PRO A 36 -8.80 -3.38 7.39
N GLY A 37 -8.92 -2.68 6.26
CA GLY A 37 -7.83 -1.94 5.62
C GLY A 37 -7.31 -2.61 4.35
N ASN A 38 -6.17 -2.09 3.87
CA ASN A 38 -5.42 -2.62 2.73
C ASN A 38 -6.18 -2.70 1.40
N ASN A 39 -7.24 -1.90 1.21
CA ASN A 39 -7.99 -1.86 -0.05
C ASN A 39 -7.10 -1.55 -1.26
N GLY A 40 -6.13 -0.65 -1.13
CA GLY A 40 -5.17 -0.35 -2.18
C GLY A 40 -4.29 -1.54 -2.58
N LEU A 41 -3.87 -2.37 -1.62
CA LEU A 41 -3.10 -3.59 -1.88
C LEU A 41 -3.97 -4.73 -2.41
N LYS A 42 -5.24 -4.78 -2.00
CA LYS A 42 -6.25 -5.69 -2.56
C LYS A 42 -6.56 -5.34 -4.02
N ASP A 43 -6.60 -4.05 -4.36
CA ASP A 43 -6.71 -3.59 -5.75
C ASP A 43 -5.50 -4.05 -6.58
N GLN A 44 -4.28 -3.88 -6.05
CA GLN A 44 -3.07 -4.36 -6.71
C GLN A 44 -3.07 -5.88 -6.90
N SER A 45 -3.58 -6.64 -5.92
CA SER A 45 -3.74 -8.10 -6.03
C SER A 45 -4.71 -8.52 -7.12
N LEU A 46 -5.84 -7.81 -7.23
CA LEU A 46 -6.82 -8.03 -8.30
C LEU A 46 -6.20 -7.71 -9.67
N ALA A 47 -5.44 -6.63 -9.77
CA ALA A 47 -4.74 -6.27 -11.00
C ALA A 47 -3.66 -7.30 -11.37
N LEU A 48 -2.88 -7.80 -10.41
CA LEU A 48 -1.90 -8.88 -10.63
C LEU A 48 -2.57 -10.16 -11.13
N LYS A 49 -3.69 -10.55 -10.52
CA LYS A 49 -4.50 -11.67 -11.00
C LYS A 49 -4.96 -11.44 -12.43
N TRP A 50 -5.48 -10.25 -12.75
CA TRP A 50 -5.91 -9.91 -14.10
C TRP A 50 -4.75 -10.00 -15.09
N VAL A 51 -3.57 -9.48 -14.77
CA VAL A 51 -2.38 -9.60 -15.62
C VAL A 51 -2.04 -11.08 -15.83
N TYR A 52 -1.96 -11.86 -14.76
CA TYR A 52 -1.68 -13.30 -14.86
C TYR A 52 -2.67 -14.05 -15.76
N GLU A 53 -3.96 -13.71 -15.70
CA GLU A 53 -5.01 -14.36 -16.49
C GLU A 53 -5.10 -13.87 -17.95
N ASN A 54 -4.57 -12.68 -18.26
CA ASN A 54 -4.80 -12.03 -19.56
C ASN A 54 -3.54 -11.71 -20.36
N VAL A 55 -2.36 -11.70 -19.75
CA VAL A 55 -1.13 -11.19 -20.41
C VAL A 55 -0.75 -11.99 -21.66
N GLU A 56 -1.11 -13.27 -21.75
CA GLU A 56 -0.90 -14.08 -22.97
C GLU A 56 -1.60 -13.47 -24.19
N GLY A 57 -2.79 -12.88 -24.01
CA GLY A 57 -3.53 -12.19 -25.08
C GLY A 57 -2.82 -10.94 -25.61
N PHE A 58 -1.84 -10.42 -24.87
CA PHE A 58 -0.99 -9.29 -25.25
C PHE A 58 0.42 -9.74 -25.69
N GLY A 59 0.66 -11.05 -25.83
CA GLY A 59 1.96 -11.62 -26.18
C GLY A 59 2.91 -11.82 -25.00
N GLY A 60 2.41 -11.73 -23.76
CA GLY A 60 3.21 -11.92 -22.55
C GLY A 60 3.23 -13.34 -22.06
N ASP A 61 4.08 -13.58 -21.05
CA ASP A 61 4.21 -14.87 -20.40
C ASP A 61 3.81 -14.75 -18.92
N PRO A 62 2.70 -15.39 -18.48
CA PRO A 62 2.23 -15.30 -17.10
C PRO A 62 3.17 -15.98 -16.10
N LYS A 63 4.16 -16.75 -16.56
CA LYS A 63 5.21 -17.36 -15.73
C LYS A 63 6.48 -16.51 -15.63
N ARG A 64 6.51 -15.33 -16.25
CA ARG A 64 7.64 -14.39 -16.21
C ARG A 64 7.24 -12.99 -15.75
N ILE A 65 6.29 -12.92 -14.81
CA ILE A 65 5.84 -11.64 -14.25
C ILE A 65 6.87 -11.11 -13.25
N THR A 66 7.36 -9.89 -13.50
CA THR A 66 8.22 -9.15 -12.57
C THR A 66 7.43 -8.00 -11.96
N LEU A 67 7.23 -8.02 -10.64
CA LEU A 67 6.57 -6.94 -9.93
C LEU A 67 7.58 -5.88 -9.51
N MET A 68 7.44 -4.67 -10.06
CA MET A 68 8.33 -3.55 -9.81
C MET A 68 7.58 -2.42 -9.12
N GLY A 69 8.22 -1.78 -8.13
CA GLY A 69 7.67 -0.59 -7.49
C GLY A 69 8.75 0.36 -6.98
N HIS A 70 8.38 1.62 -6.80
CA HIS A 70 9.23 2.68 -6.25
C HIS A 70 8.62 3.27 -4.98
N SER A 71 9.44 3.54 -3.96
CA SER A 71 9.01 4.09 -2.66
C SER A 71 7.87 3.27 -2.05
N SER A 72 6.67 3.82 -1.84
CA SER A 72 5.49 3.07 -1.38
C SER A 72 5.12 1.90 -2.28
N GLY A 73 5.36 2.00 -3.59
CA GLY A 73 5.20 0.89 -4.52
C GLY A 73 6.25 -0.21 -4.31
N ALA A 74 7.47 0.14 -3.89
CA ALA A 74 8.52 -0.82 -3.57
C ALA A 74 8.22 -1.61 -2.28
N ALA A 75 7.64 -0.94 -1.28
CA ALA A 75 7.06 -1.60 -0.12
C ALA A 75 5.89 -2.50 -0.50
N SER A 76 5.01 -2.04 -1.40
CA SER A 76 3.90 -2.85 -1.92
C SER A 76 4.39 -4.12 -2.63
N ALA A 77 5.41 -4.01 -3.48
CA ALA A 77 6.03 -5.16 -4.15
C ALA A 77 6.54 -6.20 -3.15
N HIS A 78 7.17 -5.74 -2.06
CA HIS A 78 7.60 -6.62 -0.97
C HIS A 78 6.40 -7.26 -0.25
N PHE A 79 5.34 -6.51 0.06
CA PHE A 79 4.12 -7.09 0.66
C PHE A 79 3.45 -8.14 -0.24
N HIS A 80 3.49 -7.96 -1.56
CA HIS A 80 2.97 -8.94 -2.50
C HIS A 80 3.75 -10.26 -2.54
N MET A 81 5.03 -10.27 -2.13
CA MET A 81 5.82 -11.49 -1.94
C MET A 81 5.37 -12.30 -0.72
N MET A 82 4.73 -11.65 0.24
CA MET A 82 4.31 -12.24 1.51
C MET A 82 2.82 -12.66 1.48
N SER A 83 1.99 -11.92 0.73
CA SER A 83 0.54 -12.18 0.71
C SER A 83 0.14 -13.38 -0.13
N ASP A 84 -0.62 -14.30 0.46
CA ASP A 84 -1.24 -15.44 -0.24
C ASP A 84 -2.20 -15.03 -1.36
N MET A 85 -2.71 -13.79 -1.30
CA MET A 85 -3.57 -13.23 -2.35
C MET A 85 -2.83 -13.06 -3.69
N SER A 86 -1.53 -12.78 -3.65
CA SER A 86 -0.78 -12.32 -4.83
C SER A 86 0.50 -13.08 -5.12
N LYS A 87 1.17 -13.68 -4.12
CA LYS A 87 2.52 -14.21 -4.29
C LYS A 87 2.63 -15.28 -5.38
N LYS A 88 1.56 -16.03 -5.65
CA LYS A 88 1.50 -17.02 -6.73
C LYS A 88 1.62 -16.41 -8.14
N TYR A 89 1.27 -15.14 -8.33
CA TYR A 89 1.27 -14.46 -9.63
C TYR A 89 2.59 -13.75 -9.99
N ILE A 90 3.55 -13.67 -9.07
CA ILE A 90 4.82 -12.97 -9.27
C ILE A 90 5.99 -13.95 -9.36
N ASN A 91 6.92 -13.74 -10.29
CA ASN A 91 8.09 -14.60 -10.47
C ASN A 91 9.40 -13.91 -10.09
N ASN A 92 9.44 -12.58 -10.18
CA ASN A 92 10.55 -11.75 -9.72
C ASN A 92 9.99 -10.47 -9.08
N ALA A 93 10.78 -9.81 -8.26
CA ALA A 93 10.42 -8.52 -7.67
C ALA A 93 11.56 -7.50 -7.79
N ILE A 94 11.20 -6.22 -7.95
CA ILE A 94 12.13 -5.09 -7.91
C ILE A 94 11.56 -4.01 -6.98
N SER A 95 12.31 -3.72 -5.93
CA SER A 95 11.98 -2.72 -4.92
C SER A 95 12.96 -1.54 -5.03
N LEU A 96 12.50 -0.43 -5.61
CA LEU A 96 13.30 0.79 -5.76
C LEU A 96 13.04 1.75 -4.59
N SER A 97 14.06 2.02 -3.78
CA SER A 97 14.01 3.01 -2.69
C SER A 97 12.87 2.77 -1.68
N GLY A 98 12.66 1.52 -1.30
CA GLY A 98 11.71 1.14 -0.25
C GLY A 98 11.44 -0.36 -0.21
N ASN A 99 10.98 -0.86 0.92
CA ASN A 99 10.51 -2.23 1.11
C ASN A 99 9.63 -2.28 2.39
N GLY A 100 9.06 -3.45 2.68
CA GLY A 100 8.20 -3.65 3.84
C GLY A 100 8.84 -3.40 5.21
N PHE A 101 10.18 -3.41 5.35
CA PHE A 101 10.88 -3.14 6.61
C PHE A 101 11.01 -1.64 6.92
N ASN A 102 10.69 -0.76 5.97
CA ASN A 102 10.74 0.68 6.26
C ASN A 102 9.69 1.06 7.32
N PHE A 103 10.07 1.92 8.26
CA PHE A 103 9.20 2.37 9.36
C PHE A 103 7.89 3.04 8.91
N TRP A 104 7.84 3.52 7.66
CA TRP A 104 6.67 4.15 7.05
C TRP A 104 5.79 3.19 6.24
N ALA A 105 6.21 1.93 6.07
CA ALA A 105 5.58 0.99 5.15
C ALA A 105 4.23 0.45 5.65
N PHE A 106 4.03 0.35 6.96
CA PHE A 106 2.78 -0.11 7.56
C PHE A 106 2.60 0.40 8.99
N PHE A 107 1.38 0.30 9.51
CA PHE A 107 1.07 0.52 10.92
C PHE A 107 0.51 -0.75 11.60
N PRO A 108 0.78 -0.94 12.90
CA PRO A 108 0.05 -1.93 13.67
C PRO A 108 -1.43 -1.53 13.79
N ASN A 109 -2.29 -2.53 13.96
CA ASN A 109 -3.74 -2.37 13.95
C ASN A 109 -4.25 -1.26 14.90
N TYR A 110 -3.78 -1.24 16.15
CA TYR A 110 -4.17 -0.23 17.15
C TYR A 110 -3.82 1.20 16.73
N HIS A 111 -2.73 1.39 15.98
CA HIS A 111 -2.31 2.71 15.52
C HIS A 111 -3.19 3.16 14.37
N ALA A 112 -3.52 2.27 13.43
CA ALA A 112 -4.47 2.55 12.36
C ALA A 112 -5.85 2.94 12.91
N GLU A 113 -6.37 2.19 13.89
CA GLU A 113 -7.62 2.51 14.59
C GLU A 113 -7.57 3.92 15.21
N SER A 114 -6.49 4.24 15.93
CA SER A 114 -6.30 5.57 16.54
C SER A 114 -6.32 6.70 15.51
N GLN A 115 -5.71 6.51 14.33
CA GLN A 115 -5.78 7.48 13.24
C GLN A 115 -7.20 7.62 12.70
N THR A 116 -7.89 6.50 12.51
CA THR A 116 -9.28 6.46 12.04
C THR A 116 -10.23 7.17 12.99
N GLN A 117 -10.10 6.99 14.31
CA GLN A 117 -10.92 7.69 15.29
C GLN A 117 -10.70 9.21 15.26
N LYS A 118 -9.46 9.67 15.03
CA LYS A 118 -9.16 11.11 14.85
C LYS A 118 -9.77 11.64 13.56
N PHE A 119 -9.69 10.87 12.48
CA PHE A 119 -10.28 11.22 11.21
C PHE A 119 -11.82 11.28 11.29
N ALA A 120 -12.45 10.30 11.94
CA ALA A 120 -13.90 10.27 12.17
C ALA A 120 -14.40 11.52 12.89
N LYS A 121 -13.68 11.99 13.92
CA LYS A 121 -13.96 13.26 14.60
C LYS A 121 -13.82 14.46 13.68
N LEU A 122 -12.78 14.50 12.84
CA LEU A 122 -12.55 15.59 11.88
C LEU A 122 -13.70 15.71 10.87
N VAL A 123 -14.24 14.58 10.41
CA VAL A 123 -15.35 14.56 9.44
C VAL A 123 -16.74 14.53 10.09
N ASN A 124 -16.83 14.66 11.42
CA ASN A 124 -18.07 14.60 12.20
C ASN A 124 -18.88 13.31 12.00
N CYS A 125 -18.21 12.17 11.83
CA CYS A 125 -18.86 10.86 11.76
C CYS A 125 -18.80 10.11 13.11
N PRO A 126 -19.74 9.15 13.36
CA PRO A 126 -19.72 8.29 14.53
C PRO A 126 -18.43 7.47 14.65
N LEU A 127 -18.07 7.05 15.86
CA LEU A 127 -16.91 6.19 16.11
C LEU A 127 -17.21 4.69 16.02
N GLU A 128 -18.48 4.28 16.11
CA GLU A 128 -18.88 2.88 15.90
C GLU A 128 -18.66 2.53 14.43
N SER A 129 -17.95 1.44 14.16
CA SER A 129 -17.38 1.16 12.84
C SER A 129 -18.42 1.06 11.71
N ARG A 130 -19.59 0.46 11.93
CA ARG A 130 -20.63 0.35 10.88
C ARG A 130 -21.30 1.69 10.60
N ALA A 131 -21.63 2.45 11.64
CA ALA A 131 -22.16 3.79 11.53
C ALA A 131 -21.13 4.74 10.89
N PHE A 132 -19.84 4.56 11.21
CA PHE A 132 -18.76 5.31 10.59
C PHE A 132 -18.67 5.03 9.09
N LEU A 133 -18.66 3.76 8.69
CA LEU A 133 -18.70 3.35 7.28
C LEU A 133 -19.92 3.94 6.56
N SER A 134 -21.10 3.84 7.15
CA SER A 134 -22.34 4.38 6.59
C SER A 134 -22.31 5.91 6.45
N CYS A 135 -21.67 6.61 7.38
CA CYS A 135 -21.46 8.06 7.30
C CYS A 135 -20.54 8.41 6.12
N LEU A 136 -19.38 7.75 6.01
CA LEU A 136 -18.41 8.01 4.94
C LEU A 136 -18.99 7.75 3.54
N THR A 137 -19.81 6.71 3.36
CA THR A 137 -20.39 6.41 2.04
C THR A 137 -21.43 7.42 1.57
N GLN A 138 -21.97 8.24 2.47
CA GLN A 138 -22.90 9.33 2.14
C GLN A 138 -22.20 10.67 1.90
N MET A 139 -20.91 10.77 2.25
CA MET A 139 -20.12 11.98 2.05
C MET A 139 -19.65 12.12 0.61
N ASP A 140 -19.44 13.36 0.18
CA ASP A 140 -18.72 13.68 -1.04
C ASP A 140 -17.26 13.17 -0.95
N PRO A 141 -16.79 12.32 -1.89
CA PRO A 141 -15.43 11.78 -1.86
C PRO A 141 -14.33 12.85 -1.85
N VAL A 142 -14.56 13.99 -2.51
CA VAL A 142 -13.57 15.09 -2.53
C VAL A 142 -13.39 15.68 -1.13
N SER A 143 -14.48 15.80 -0.37
CA SER A 143 -14.47 16.27 1.01
C SER A 143 -13.72 15.31 1.95
N ILE A 144 -13.85 13.99 1.75
CA ILE A 144 -13.10 12.97 2.52
C ILE A 144 -11.59 13.13 2.27
N VAL A 145 -11.18 13.26 1.00
CA VAL A 145 -9.76 13.44 0.63
C VAL A 145 -9.21 14.77 1.13
N ARG A 146 -10.01 15.85 1.09
CA ARG A 146 -9.64 17.15 1.64
C ARG A 146 -9.39 17.07 3.15
N ALA A 147 -10.28 16.43 3.91
CA ALA A 147 -10.11 16.24 5.34
C ALA A 147 -8.83 15.47 5.68
N GLN A 148 -8.47 14.45 4.89
CA GLN A 148 -7.20 13.74 5.08
C GLN A 148 -6.01 14.69 4.93
N ARG A 149 -6.04 15.57 3.92
CA ARG A 149 -4.97 16.54 3.70
C ARG A 149 -4.85 17.53 4.87
N GLU A 150 -5.96 18.00 5.40
CA GLU A 150 -5.98 18.88 6.59
C GLU A 150 -5.37 18.19 7.81
N MET A 151 -5.71 16.92 8.04
CA MET A 151 -5.10 16.10 9.09
C MET A 151 -3.58 15.94 8.90
N ALA A 152 -3.11 15.83 7.66
CA ALA A 152 -1.69 15.68 7.35
C ALA A 152 -0.93 16.98 7.63
N VAL A 153 -1.49 18.12 7.21
CA VAL A 153 -0.93 19.45 7.48
C VAL A 153 -0.86 19.70 8.99
N TRP A 154 -1.93 19.39 9.73
CA TRP A 154 -1.94 19.54 11.18
C TRP A 154 -0.86 18.71 11.87
N LYS A 155 -0.63 17.46 11.45
CA LYS A 155 0.47 16.63 11.99
C LYS A 155 1.84 17.24 11.71
N ALA A 156 2.07 17.71 10.49
CA ALA A 156 3.32 18.32 10.08
C ALA A 156 3.60 19.63 10.84
N SER A 157 2.57 20.43 11.13
CA SER A 157 2.73 21.73 11.82
C SER A 157 3.00 21.63 13.32
N ASN A 158 2.70 20.49 13.97
CA ASN A 158 2.81 20.34 15.43
C ASN A 158 4.17 19.77 15.91
N GLN A 159 5.23 19.84 15.10
CA GLN A 159 6.61 19.47 15.47
C GLN A 159 6.74 18.10 16.19
N LEU A 160 5.93 17.13 15.81
CA LEU A 160 6.08 15.77 16.31
C LEU A 160 7.46 15.21 15.84
N PRO A 161 8.11 14.30 16.59
CA PRO A 161 9.33 13.64 16.11
C PRO A 161 9.10 13.06 14.70
N ILE A 162 10.09 13.01 13.80
CA ILE A 162 9.94 12.61 12.37
C ILE A 162 9.06 11.35 12.18
N ILE A 163 9.20 10.36 13.05
CA ILE A 163 8.39 9.13 13.10
C ILE A 163 6.88 9.38 13.31
N TYR A 164 6.52 10.43 14.04
CA TYR A 164 5.15 10.87 14.37
C TYR A 164 4.67 12.08 13.53
N ALA A 165 5.59 12.87 12.97
CA ALA A 165 5.32 13.98 12.06
C ALA A 165 5.13 13.56 10.60
N SER A 166 5.27 12.26 10.30
CA SER A 166 5.08 11.79 8.94
C SER A 166 3.67 12.12 8.43
N ALA A 167 3.59 12.64 7.21
CA ALA A 167 2.33 12.89 6.50
C ALA A 167 1.55 11.59 6.21
N PHE A 168 2.11 10.44 6.57
CA PHE A 168 1.52 9.12 6.45
C PHE A 168 0.43 8.93 7.52
N ILE A 169 -0.83 9.02 7.09
CA ILE A 169 -2.00 8.82 7.96
C ILE A 169 -2.59 7.44 7.72
N PHE A 170 -2.84 7.14 6.44
CA PHE A 170 -3.44 5.89 5.98
C PHE A 170 -2.42 5.18 5.11
N VAL A 171 -1.83 4.14 5.68
CA VAL A 171 -0.80 3.27 5.09
C VAL A 171 -1.25 1.81 5.27
N PRO A 172 -0.57 0.83 4.67
CA PRO A 172 -0.85 -0.58 4.96
C PRO A 172 -0.94 -0.89 6.46
N VAL A 173 -1.78 -1.86 6.83
CA VAL A 173 -2.06 -2.22 8.23
C VAL A 173 -1.92 -3.73 8.42
N ILE A 174 -1.46 -4.16 9.58
CA ILE A 174 -1.57 -5.57 9.99
C ILE A 174 -3.04 -5.89 10.28
N GLU A 175 -3.67 -6.70 9.44
CA GLU A 175 -5.05 -7.16 9.56
C GLU A 175 -5.15 -8.35 10.52
N ALA A 176 -6.36 -8.63 11.01
CA ALA A 176 -6.62 -9.87 11.72
C ALA A 176 -6.45 -11.06 10.76
N ASN A 177 -5.88 -12.17 11.23
CA ASN A 177 -5.65 -13.35 10.38
C ASN A 177 -6.98 -14.05 10.01
N LYS A 178 -7.52 -13.69 8.84
CA LYS A 178 -8.81 -14.16 8.31
C LYS A 178 -8.72 -14.33 6.80
N THR A 179 -9.56 -15.19 6.25
CA THR A 179 -9.70 -15.35 4.79
C THR A 179 -9.94 -14.00 4.11
N GLY A 180 -9.12 -13.65 3.13
CA GLY A 180 -9.21 -12.38 2.39
C GLY A 180 -8.40 -11.22 2.99
N SER A 181 -7.66 -11.47 4.07
CA SER A 181 -6.68 -10.51 4.60
C SER A 181 -5.42 -10.50 3.74
N PHE A 182 -4.83 -9.32 3.55
CA PHE A 182 -3.69 -9.12 2.69
C PHE A 182 -2.36 -9.17 3.46
N ILE A 183 -2.24 -8.44 4.58
CA ILE A 183 -1.08 -8.48 5.50
C ILE A 183 -1.58 -8.94 6.87
N VAL A 184 -1.09 -10.07 7.38
CA VAL A 184 -1.53 -10.65 8.67
C VAL A 184 -0.44 -10.70 9.74
N GLU A 185 0.80 -10.36 9.36
CA GLU A 185 1.97 -10.38 10.23
C GLU A 185 3.02 -9.39 9.70
N THR A 186 4.01 -9.06 10.52
CA THR A 186 5.12 -8.19 10.14
C THR A 186 6.05 -8.87 9.12
N PRO A 187 6.83 -8.12 8.32
CA PRO A 187 7.82 -8.72 7.43
C PRO A 187 8.79 -9.66 8.17
N GLU A 188 9.26 -9.28 9.36
CA GLU A 188 10.15 -10.08 10.20
C GLU A 188 9.52 -11.43 10.58
N GLU A 189 8.24 -11.44 10.93
CA GLU A 189 7.49 -12.65 11.23
C GLU A 189 7.29 -13.50 9.97
N ALA A 190 6.92 -12.89 8.84
CA ALA A 190 6.73 -13.59 7.57
C ALA A 190 8.00 -14.31 7.11
N TYR A 191 9.18 -13.70 7.26
CA TYR A 191 10.46 -14.36 6.98
C TYR A 191 10.74 -15.48 7.97
N ARG A 192 10.51 -15.26 9.28
CA ARG A 192 10.74 -16.27 10.32
C ARG A 192 9.85 -17.50 10.12
N HIS A 193 8.61 -17.30 9.69
CA HIS A 193 7.64 -18.38 9.45
C HIS A 193 7.74 -19.02 8.05
N GLY A 194 8.58 -18.47 7.16
CA GLY A 194 8.72 -18.98 5.78
C GLY A 194 7.50 -18.69 4.90
N HIS A 195 6.73 -17.64 5.20
CA HIS A 195 5.54 -17.27 4.42
C HIS A 195 5.88 -16.38 3.21
N VAL A 196 7.09 -15.82 3.16
CA VAL A 196 7.59 -15.05 2.02
C VAL A 196 7.92 -15.98 0.86
N LYS A 197 7.47 -15.63 -0.34
CA LYS A 197 7.85 -16.37 -1.55
C LYS A 197 9.31 -16.09 -1.91
N GLU A 198 10.11 -17.15 -2.00
CA GLU A 198 11.48 -17.08 -2.49
C GLU A 198 11.49 -16.91 -4.02
N ILE A 199 11.86 -15.71 -4.46
CA ILE A 199 12.03 -15.33 -5.87
C ILE A 199 13.24 -14.42 -6.00
N PRO A 200 13.86 -14.30 -7.19
CA PRO A 200 14.84 -13.26 -7.44
C PRO A 200 14.26 -11.88 -7.09
N TRP A 201 14.96 -11.16 -6.21
CA TRP A 201 14.54 -9.87 -5.69
C TRP A 201 15.70 -8.87 -5.77
N ILE A 202 15.48 -7.76 -6.47
CA ILE A 202 16.41 -6.62 -6.51
C ILE A 202 15.88 -5.54 -5.58
N THR A 203 16.71 -5.07 -4.67
CA THR A 203 16.42 -3.92 -3.80
C THR A 203 17.45 -2.83 -4.04
N THR A 204 17.02 -1.57 -4.08
CA THR A 204 17.92 -0.43 -4.33
C THR A 204 17.58 0.76 -3.45
N MET A 205 18.54 1.67 -3.31
CA MET A 205 18.38 2.99 -2.71
C MET A 205 19.28 3.98 -3.45
N THR A 206 18.92 5.25 -3.49
CA THR A 206 19.81 6.30 -3.98
C THR A 206 20.83 6.70 -2.91
N GLN A 207 21.92 7.33 -3.33
CA GLN A 207 23.00 7.74 -2.43
C GLN A 207 22.53 8.74 -1.35
N ASP A 208 21.59 9.62 -1.71
CA ASP A 208 21.16 10.76 -0.88
C ASP A 208 19.62 10.84 -0.73
N GLU A 209 18.94 9.72 -0.48
CA GLU A 209 17.46 9.65 -0.28
C GLU A 209 16.95 10.73 0.68
N GLY A 210 17.71 11.01 1.75
CA GLY A 210 17.35 11.98 2.78
C GLY A 210 17.18 13.41 2.28
N ASN A 211 17.79 13.77 1.13
CA ASN A 211 17.63 15.08 0.52
C ASN A 211 16.19 15.35 0.08
N PHE A 212 15.38 14.32 -0.17
CA PHE A 212 13.96 14.48 -0.46
C PHE A 212 13.19 15.15 0.68
N ALA A 213 13.57 14.89 1.94
CA ALA A 213 12.90 15.46 3.11
C ALA A 213 13.37 16.90 3.42
N GLY A 214 14.48 17.36 2.82
CA GLY A 214 15.05 18.69 3.02
C GLY A 214 14.75 19.70 1.91
N ALA A 215 14.06 19.28 0.83
CA ALA A 215 13.68 20.10 -0.32
C ALA A 215 12.30 20.74 -0.18
#